data_AF-A0A7Y2TS26-F1
#
_entry.id   AF-A0A7Y2TS26-F1
#
_cell.length_a   1.000
_cell.length_b   1.000
_cell.length_c   1.000
_cell.angle_alpha   90.00
_cell.angle_beta   90.00
_cell.angle_gamma   90.00
#
_symmetry.space_group_name_H-M   'P 1'
#
loop_
_entity.id
_entity.type
_entity.pdbx_description
1 polymer ?
#
loop_
_entity_poly.entity_id
_entity_poly.type
_entity_poly.pdbx_seq_one_letter_code
_entity_poly.pdbx_strand_id
1 'polypeptide(L)'
;MHDPLISAPVGVMAVLVAVVSFWFWLEKKTRWRLFDFLPPLIFIYATPVLLSNTGLIPFESGAYDFLRQYGLPIFICLMLIKVDVLGAVRIMGKGVFVMLLGTIGVVLGGFVAFALGQAITTPESFPLHFPLPEDSWKAFGTLSGSWIGGTGNMTAAHAALDGDGGHMTMAAAADQLVYLIWLPLLLGSRAFAEKFNRWMRVPADRLALMDEAAAAHDDTEHAPTMIQLLYLALVALGFTWISLELSDV
;
A
#
# COMPACT_ATOMS: atom_id res chain seq x y z
N MET A 1 -30.00 2.36 8.05
CA MET A 1 -28.84 1.47 7.80
C MET A 1 -29.43 0.10 7.53
N HIS A 2 -29.32 -0.39 6.30
CA HIS A 2 -29.80 -1.73 5.96
C HIS A 2 -28.82 -2.75 6.56
N ASP A 3 -29.35 -3.78 7.22
CA ASP A 3 -28.51 -4.88 7.67
C ASP A 3 -27.80 -5.50 6.46
N PRO A 4 -26.48 -5.72 6.57
CA PRO A 4 -25.71 -6.25 5.45
C PRO A 4 -26.19 -7.66 5.11
N LEU A 5 -26.32 -7.93 3.81
CA LEU A 5 -26.87 -9.20 3.31
C LEU A 5 -25.99 -10.41 3.70
N ILE A 6 -24.66 -10.20 3.74
CA ILE A 6 -23.68 -11.19 4.19
C ILE A 6 -22.91 -10.62 5.38
N SER A 7 -23.29 -11.03 6.59
CA SER A 7 -22.67 -10.56 7.84
C SER A 7 -21.72 -11.58 8.48
N ALA A 8 -21.90 -12.88 8.21
CA ALA A 8 -21.07 -13.93 8.79
C ALA A 8 -19.60 -13.78 8.34
N PRO A 9 -18.61 -13.81 9.25
CA PRO A 9 -17.20 -13.61 8.91
C PRO A 9 -16.69 -14.51 7.78
N VAL A 10 -17.03 -15.80 7.82
CA VAL A 10 -16.67 -16.74 6.73
C VAL A 10 -17.30 -16.37 5.39
N GLY A 11 -18.52 -15.82 5.40
CA GLY A 11 -19.19 -15.32 4.20
C GLY A 11 -18.51 -14.09 3.64
N VAL A 12 -18.11 -13.16 4.50
CA VAL A 12 -17.31 -11.98 4.11
C VAL A 12 -15.98 -12.42 3.49
N MET A 13 -15.27 -13.36 4.11
CA MET A 13 -14.04 -13.94 3.54
C MET A 13 -14.28 -14.58 2.17
N ALA A 14 -15.36 -15.34 2.01
CA ALA A 14 -15.71 -15.96 0.73
C ALA A 14 -15.95 -14.92 -0.35
N VAL A 15 -16.65 -13.82 -0.03
CA VAL A 15 -16.85 -12.69 -0.96
C VAL A 15 -15.52 -12.05 -1.34
N LEU A 16 -14.64 -11.76 -0.37
CA LEU A 16 -13.34 -11.16 -0.65
C LEU A 16 -12.48 -12.05 -1.55
N VAL A 17 -12.40 -13.35 -1.26
CA VAL A 17 -11.68 -14.32 -2.10
C VAL A 17 -12.32 -14.44 -3.49
N ALA A 18 -13.65 -14.40 -3.58
CA ALA A 18 -14.35 -14.42 -4.85
C ALA A 18 -14.05 -13.18 -5.70
N VAL A 19 -13.99 -11.99 -5.09
CA VAL A 19 -13.59 -10.75 -5.78
C VAL A 19 -12.18 -10.87 -6.36
N VAL A 20 -11.21 -11.29 -5.54
CA VAL A 20 -9.82 -11.49 -5.98
C VAL A 20 -9.74 -12.50 -7.12
N SER A 21 -10.39 -13.65 -6.95
CA SER A 21 -10.39 -14.74 -7.94
C SER A 21 -11.03 -14.31 -9.25
N PHE A 22 -12.14 -13.57 -9.18
CA PHE A 22 -12.88 -13.07 -10.33
C PHE A 22 -12.04 -12.10 -11.16
N TRP A 23 -11.42 -11.10 -10.55
CA TRP A 23 -10.65 -10.09 -11.29
C TRP A 23 -9.40 -10.67 -11.94
N PHE A 24 -8.67 -11.55 -11.25
CA PHE A 24 -7.54 -12.24 -11.88
C PHE A 24 -7.97 -13.22 -12.98
N TRP A 25 -9.07 -13.94 -12.79
CA TRP A 25 -9.62 -14.79 -13.85
C TRP A 25 -10.04 -13.95 -15.07
N LEU A 26 -10.70 -12.82 -14.83
CA LEU A 26 -11.20 -11.94 -15.89
C LEU A 26 -10.04 -11.34 -16.70
N GLU A 27 -9.01 -10.84 -16.02
CA GLU A 27 -7.79 -10.35 -16.66
C GLU A 27 -7.14 -11.43 -17.55
N LYS A 28 -6.89 -12.62 -16.99
CA LYS A 28 -6.26 -13.73 -17.73
C LYS A 28 -7.08 -14.20 -18.93
N LYS A 29 -8.41 -14.23 -18.79
CA LYS A 29 -9.33 -14.72 -19.83
C LYS A 29 -9.56 -13.70 -20.94
N THR A 30 -9.74 -12.43 -20.60
CA THR A 30 -10.13 -11.40 -21.57
C THR A 30 -8.94 -10.73 -22.24
N ARG A 31 -7.81 -10.58 -21.53
CA ARG A 31 -6.61 -9.86 -21.99
C ARG A 31 -6.95 -8.52 -22.65
N TRP A 32 -7.95 -7.82 -22.10
CA TRP A 32 -8.36 -6.52 -22.62
C TRP A 32 -7.24 -5.50 -22.45
N ARG A 33 -7.10 -4.60 -23.43
CA ARG A 33 -6.16 -3.45 -23.37
C ARG A 33 -6.37 -2.57 -22.14
N LEU A 34 -7.56 -2.63 -21.53
CA LEU A 34 -7.83 -1.94 -20.27
C LEU A 34 -6.88 -2.40 -19.16
N PHE A 35 -6.57 -3.71 -19.08
CA PHE A 35 -5.69 -4.26 -18.05
C PHE A 35 -4.21 -3.88 -18.24
N ASP A 36 -3.83 -3.41 -19.43
CA ASP A 36 -2.50 -2.83 -19.69
C ASP A 36 -2.34 -1.47 -18.99
N PHE A 37 -3.44 -0.73 -18.81
CA PHE A 37 -3.45 0.58 -18.15
C PHE A 37 -3.92 0.53 -16.70
N LEU A 38 -4.89 -0.33 -16.40
CA LEU A 38 -5.50 -0.51 -15.08
C LEU A 38 -5.40 -1.97 -14.65
N PRO A 39 -4.34 -2.34 -13.90
CA PRO A 39 -4.16 -3.71 -13.46
C PRO A 39 -5.31 -4.20 -12.57
N PRO A 40 -5.57 -5.51 -12.55
CA PRO A 40 -6.68 -6.10 -11.79
C PRO A 40 -6.68 -5.72 -10.31
N LEU A 41 -5.51 -5.44 -9.72
CA LEU A 41 -5.37 -4.98 -8.34
C LEU A 41 -6.25 -3.76 -8.02
N ILE A 42 -6.36 -2.79 -8.94
CA ILE A 42 -7.16 -1.59 -8.71
C ILE A 42 -8.63 -1.97 -8.47
N PHE A 43 -9.15 -2.90 -9.29
CA PHE A 43 -10.52 -3.38 -9.16
C PHE A 43 -10.72 -4.25 -7.92
N ILE A 44 -9.70 -5.02 -7.52
CA ILE A 44 -9.70 -5.79 -6.28
C ILE A 44 -9.83 -4.87 -5.06
N TYR A 45 -9.21 -3.69 -5.07
CA TYR A 45 -9.38 -2.70 -4.00
C TYR A 45 -10.71 -1.95 -4.07
N ALA A 46 -11.15 -1.58 -5.28
CA ALA A 46 -12.38 -0.80 -5.46
C ALA A 46 -13.66 -1.61 -5.21
N THR A 47 -13.69 -2.89 -5.58
CA THR A 47 -14.91 -3.71 -5.53
C THR A 47 -15.44 -3.87 -4.10
N PRO A 48 -14.64 -4.25 -3.07
CA PRO A 48 -15.12 -4.35 -1.70
C PRO A 48 -15.71 -3.04 -1.18
N VAL A 49 -15.13 -1.88 -1.54
CA VAL A 49 -15.67 -0.56 -1.17
C VAL A 49 -17.08 -0.39 -1.75
N LEU A 50 -17.30 -0.74 -3.01
CA LEU A 50 -18.63 -0.69 -3.63
C LEU A 50 -19.60 -1.68 -2.96
N LEU A 51 -19.15 -2.89 -2.67
CA LEU A 51 -19.98 -3.92 -2.02
C LEU A 51 -20.38 -3.53 -0.58
N SER A 52 -19.51 -2.84 0.15
CA SER A 52 -19.85 -2.31 1.48
C SER A 52 -20.86 -1.16 1.38
N ASN A 53 -20.68 -0.25 0.42
CA ASN A 53 -21.60 0.88 0.22
C ASN A 53 -22.99 0.46 -0.27
N THR A 54 -23.12 -0.65 -1.02
CA THR A 54 -24.42 -1.21 -1.42
C THR A 54 -25.08 -2.07 -0.35
N GLY A 55 -24.41 -2.29 0.79
CA GLY A 55 -24.91 -3.13 1.88
C GLY A 55 -24.80 -4.63 1.63
N LEU A 56 -23.99 -5.08 0.66
CA LEU A 56 -23.79 -6.51 0.42
C LEU A 56 -22.93 -7.15 1.54
N ILE A 57 -21.85 -6.46 1.92
CA ILE A 57 -20.94 -6.85 3.01
C ILE A 57 -20.87 -5.71 4.04
N PRO A 58 -20.57 -5.98 5.32
CA PRO A 58 -20.47 -4.94 6.33
C PRO A 58 -19.19 -4.09 6.15
N PHE A 59 -19.18 -2.92 6.78
CA PHE A 59 -17.96 -2.11 6.99
C PHE A 59 -17.08 -2.67 8.11
N GLU A 60 -17.66 -3.42 9.05
CA GLU A 60 -16.96 -4.06 10.17
C GLU A 60 -17.30 -5.55 10.22
N SER A 61 -16.27 -6.40 10.39
CA SER A 61 -16.46 -7.84 10.47
C SER A 61 -15.26 -8.47 11.16
N GLY A 62 -15.50 -9.50 11.98
CA GLY A 62 -14.42 -10.30 12.56
C GLY A 62 -13.50 -10.95 11.51
N ALA A 63 -13.93 -11.05 10.24
CA ALA A 63 -13.06 -11.44 9.13
C ALA A 63 -11.95 -10.41 8.86
N TYR A 64 -12.29 -9.12 8.88
CA TYR A 64 -11.34 -8.03 8.68
C TYR A 64 -10.37 -7.97 9.87
N ASP A 65 -10.89 -8.12 11.08
CA ASP A 65 -10.07 -8.14 12.30
C ASP A 65 -9.09 -9.30 12.30
N PHE A 66 -9.56 -10.51 11.96
CA PHE A 66 -8.71 -11.70 11.85
C PHE A 66 -7.61 -11.52 10.79
N LEU A 67 -7.96 -11.03 9.59
CA LEU A 67 -7.00 -10.79 8.52
C LEU A 67 -5.98 -9.72 8.91
N ARG A 68 -6.40 -8.67 9.61
CA ARG A 68 -5.52 -7.60 10.08
C ARG A 68 -4.58 -8.08 11.19
N GLN A 69 -5.11 -8.79 12.19
CA GLN A 69 -4.37 -9.17 13.39
C GLN A 69 -3.47 -10.37 13.17
N TYR A 70 -3.92 -11.37 12.40
CA TYR A 70 -3.18 -12.62 12.19
C TYR A 70 -2.75 -12.80 10.74
N GLY A 71 -3.64 -12.55 9.79
CA GLY A 71 -3.35 -12.77 8.36
C GLY A 71 -2.19 -11.93 7.86
N LEU A 72 -2.20 -10.63 8.14
CA LEU A 72 -1.21 -9.67 7.64
C LEU A 72 0.21 -9.98 8.17
N PRO A 73 0.45 -10.18 9.47
CA PRO A 73 1.77 -10.60 9.96
C PRO A 73 2.26 -11.93 9.35
N ILE A 74 1.37 -12.92 9.21
CA ILE A 74 1.69 -14.21 8.59
C ILE A 74 2.17 -13.99 7.15
N PHE A 75 1.40 -13.25 6.34
CA PHE A 75 1.74 -13.01 4.94
C PHE A 75 3.03 -12.19 4.78
N ILE A 76 3.25 -11.18 5.64
CA ILE A 76 4.51 -10.42 5.64
C ILE A 76 5.69 -11.33 6.00
N CYS A 77 5.56 -12.17 7.03
CA CYS A 77 6.62 -13.11 7.40
C CYS A 77 6.97 -14.05 6.25
N LEU A 78 5.97 -14.68 5.62
CA LEU A 78 6.16 -15.56 4.48
C LEU A 78 6.81 -14.85 3.28
N MET A 79 6.43 -13.59 3.03
CA MET A 79 7.04 -12.77 1.99
C MET A 79 8.52 -12.47 2.30
N LEU A 80 8.83 -12.11 3.55
CA LEU A 80 10.19 -11.77 3.99
C LEU A 80 11.15 -12.96 3.94
N ILE A 81 10.68 -14.20 4.09
CA ILE A 81 11.53 -15.40 3.98
C ILE A 81 12.21 -15.48 2.60
N LYS A 82 11.56 -14.98 1.54
CA LYS A 82 12.12 -14.95 0.19
C LYS A 82 13.04 -13.75 -0.07
N VAL A 83 13.06 -12.77 0.82
CA VAL A 83 13.83 -11.54 0.61
C VAL A 83 15.30 -11.80 0.94
N ASP A 84 16.18 -11.61 -0.04
CA ASP A 84 17.62 -11.58 0.19
C ASP A 84 18.02 -10.26 0.88
N VAL A 85 17.96 -10.27 2.21
CA VAL A 85 18.31 -9.10 3.03
C VAL A 85 19.77 -8.69 2.83
N LEU A 86 20.69 -9.64 2.64
CA LEU A 86 22.11 -9.32 2.47
C LEU A 86 22.38 -8.69 1.10
N GLY A 87 21.76 -9.22 0.04
CA GLY A 87 21.76 -8.61 -1.29
C GLY A 87 21.14 -7.22 -1.26
N ALA A 88 19.98 -7.06 -0.60
CA ALA A 88 19.31 -5.78 -0.43
C ALA A 88 20.22 -4.76 0.30
N VAL A 89 20.85 -5.13 1.42
CA VAL A 89 21.76 -4.27 2.18
C VAL A 89 23.01 -3.89 1.39
N ARG A 90 23.58 -4.83 0.61
CA ARG A 90 24.75 -4.55 -0.25
C ARG A 90 24.44 -3.53 -1.34
N ILE A 91 23.23 -3.59 -1.92
CA ILE A 91 22.71 -2.60 -2.87
C ILE A 91 22.38 -1.28 -2.14
N MET A 92 21.88 -1.39 -0.91
CA MET A 92 21.47 -0.26 -0.08
C MET A 92 22.60 0.74 0.16
N GLY A 93 23.88 0.38 0.13
CA GLY A 93 25.00 1.32 0.36
C GLY A 93 24.86 2.65 -0.38
N LYS A 94 24.58 2.63 -1.70
CA LYS A 94 24.23 3.85 -2.46
C LYS A 94 22.71 4.14 -2.49
N GLY A 95 21.88 3.12 -2.28
CA GLY A 95 20.42 3.23 -2.22
C GLY A 95 19.88 4.01 -1.01
N VAL A 96 20.58 4.02 0.12
CA VAL A 96 20.21 4.81 1.32
C VAL A 96 20.10 6.29 0.95
N PHE A 97 21.03 6.81 0.15
CA PHE A 97 20.98 8.21 -0.26
C PHE A 97 19.74 8.52 -1.12
N VAL A 98 19.37 7.59 -2.01
CA VAL A 98 18.15 7.72 -2.82
C VAL A 98 16.90 7.69 -1.93
N MET A 99 16.86 6.78 -0.95
CA MET A 99 15.78 6.71 0.03
C MET A 99 15.68 8.01 0.85
N LEU A 100 16.81 8.52 1.37
CA LEU A 100 16.84 9.77 2.15
C LEU A 100 16.40 10.98 1.31
N LEU A 101 16.82 11.06 0.04
CA LEU A 101 16.32 12.09 -0.88
C LEU A 101 14.81 11.96 -1.11
N GLY A 102 14.30 10.73 -1.26
CA GLY A 102 12.87 10.45 -1.32
C GLY A 102 12.14 10.93 -0.07
N THR A 103 12.66 10.61 1.12
CA THR A 103 12.13 11.05 2.42
C THR A 103 12.08 12.58 2.52
N ILE A 104 13.16 13.27 2.13
CA ILE A 104 13.19 14.74 2.09
C ILE A 104 12.12 15.26 1.12
N GLY A 105 11.98 14.62 -0.04
CA GLY A 105 10.94 14.94 -1.01
C GLY A 105 9.53 14.81 -0.44
N VAL A 106 9.23 13.75 0.32
CA VAL A 106 7.93 13.57 1.00
C VAL A 106 7.67 14.69 2.00
N VAL A 107 8.65 15.00 2.87
CA VAL A 107 8.51 16.07 3.88
C VAL A 107 8.32 17.43 3.21
N LEU A 108 9.12 17.76 2.20
CA LEU A 108 8.98 19.00 1.45
C LEU A 108 7.66 19.08 0.69
N GLY A 109 7.21 17.96 0.11
CA GLY A 109 5.90 17.87 -0.55
C GLY A 109 4.77 18.15 0.43
N GLY A 110 4.81 17.58 1.63
CA GLY A 110 3.86 17.86 2.71
C GLY A 110 3.86 19.34 3.12
N PHE A 111 5.05 19.93 3.30
CA PHE A 111 5.19 21.35 3.61
C PHE A 111 4.61 22.25 2.50
N VAL A 112 4.95 21.98 1.23
CA VAL A 112 4.44 22.76 0.09
C VAL A 112 2.92 22.61 -0.04
N ALA A 113 2.38 21.41 0.17
CA ALA A 113 0.93 21.18 0.14
C ALA A 113 0.21 21.96 1.25
N PHE A 114 0.75 21.98 2.46
CA PHE A 114 0.22 22.81 3.55
C PHE A 114 0.31 24.30 3.21
N ALA A 115 1.47 24.77 2.74
CA ALA A 115 1.67 26.18 2.37
C ALA A 115 0.71 26.62 1.25
N LEU A 116 0.46 25.77 0.26
CA LEU A 116 -0.55 25.99 -0.78
C LEU A 116 -1.96 26.05 -0.18
N GLY A 117 -2.29 25.15 0.74
CA GLY A 117 -3.56 25.16 1.46
C GLY A 117 -3.77 26.40 2.33
N GLN A 118 -2.69 27.04 2.80
CA GLN A 118 -2.76 28.33 3.50
C GLN A 118 -2.85 29.52 2.53
N ALA A 119 -2.23 29.43 1.35
CA ALA A 119 -2.19 30.51 0.37
C ALA A 119 -3.47 30.63 -0.47
N ILE A 120 -4.23 29.54 -0.62
CA ILE A 120 -5.50 29.53 -1.36
C ILE A 120 -6.62 30.00 -0.44
N THR A 121 -7.52 30.84 -0.97
CA THR A 121 -8.76 31.22 -0.28
C THR A 121 -9.93 30.79 -1.15
N THR A 122 -10.86 30.03 -0.57
CA THR A 122 -12.08 29.62 -1.26
C THR A 122 -13.29 30.42 -0.80
N PRO A 123 -14.26 30.71 -1.69
CA PRO A 123 -15.52 31.32 -1.29
C PRO A 123 -16.27 30.44 -0.29
N GLU A 124 -17.04 31.04 0.62
CA GLU A 124 -17.84 30.31 1.63
C GLU A 124 -18.85 29.32 1.03
N SER A 125 -19.23 29.51 -0.24
CA SER A 125 -20.11 28.59 -0.98
C SER A 125 -19.41 27.33 -1.50
N PHE A 126 -18.08 27.23 -1.35
CA PHE A 126 -17.31 26.12 -1.89
C PHE A 126 -17.15 25.00 -0.84
N PRO A 127 -17.31 23.71 -1.22
CA PRO A 127 -17.27 22.60 -0.25
C PRO A 127 -15.94 22.41 0.49
N LEU A 128 -14.82 22.89 -0.09
CA LEU A 128 -13.51 22.88 0.55
C LEU A 128 -13.21 24.27 1.09
N HIS A 129 -13.06 24.37 2.40
CA HIS A 129 -12.70 25.62 3.08
C HIS A 129 -11.18 25.75 3.16
N PHE A 130 -10.66 26.81 2.54
CA PHE A 130 -9.28 27.27 2.66
C PHE A 130 -9.29 28.76 3.09
N PRO A 131 -8.35 29.21 3.94
CA PRO A 131 -7.20 28.46 4.45
C PRO A 131 -7.59 27.38 5.44
N LEU A 132 -6.78 26.32 5.48
CA LEU A 132 -6.93 25.24 6.46
C LEU A 132 -6.68 25.77 7.88
N PRO A 133 -7.24 25.12 8.93
CA PRO A 133 -6.88 25.41 10.31
C PRO A 133 -5.36 25.42 10.51
N GLU A 134 -4.86 26.37 11.32
CA GLU A 134 -3.42 26.58 11.50
C GLU A 134 -2.70 25.33 12.04
N ASP A 135 -3.37 24.46 12.80
CA ASP A 135 -2.83 23.22 13.35
C ASP A 135 -2.78 22.06 12.33
N SER A 136 -3.40 22.22 11.16
CA SER A 136 -3.51 21.17 10.14
C SER A 136 -2.15 20.65 9.64
N TRP A 137 -1.06 21.42 9.79
CA TRP A 137 0.30 20.95 9.46
C TRP A 137 0.67 19.66 10.21
N LYS A 138 0.08 19.41 11.38
CA LYS A 138 0.25 18.16 12.13
C LYS A 138 -0.32 16.96 11.38
N ALA A 139 -1.43 17.14 10.66
CA ALA A 139 -1.99 16.10 9.79
C ALA A 139 -1.08 15.84 8.57
N PHE A 140 -0.49 16.88 7.97
CA PHE A 140 0.49 16.71 6.88
C PHE A 140 1.78 16.02 7.35
N GLY A 141 2.26 16.35 8.55
CA GLY A 141 3.41 15.67 9.17
C GLY A 141 3.11 14.20 9.49
N THR A 142 1.91 13.94 10.03
CA THR A 142 1.40 12.57 10.28
C THR A 142 1.34 11.76 8.98
N LEU A 143 0.73 12.33 7.93
CA LEU A 143 0.64 11.71 6.60
C LEU A 143 2.03 11.41 6.04
N SER A 144 2.99 12.35 6.17
CA SER A 144 4.38 12.14 5.72
C SER A 144 5.01 10.91 6.37
N GLY A 145 4.69 10.63 7.64
CA GLY A 145 5.10 9.41 8.33
C GLY A 145 4.65 8.13 7.62
N SER A 146 3.40 8.09 7.13
CA SER A 146 2.86 6.95 6.37
C SER A 146 3.65 6.69 5.09
N TRP A 147 4.00 7.74 4.35
CA TRP A 147 4.71 7.60 3.06
C TRP A 147 6.21 7.34 3.21
N ILE A 148 6.80 7.62 4.37
CA ILE A 148 8.22 7.32 4.65
C ILE A 148 8.40 5.89 5.17
N GLY A 149 7.47 5.37 5.98
CA GLY A 149 7.61 4.01 6.53
C GLY A 149 6.33 3.37 7.07
N GLY A 150 5.19 3.72 6.50
CA GLY A 150 3.90 3.07 6.72
C GLY A 150 3.16 3.51 7.98
N THR A 151 2.09 2.77 8.30
CA THR A 151 1.14 3.09 9.37
C THR A 151 1.78 3.17 10.76
N GLY A 152 2.85 2.41 11.02
CA GLY A 152 3.64 2.52 12.25
C GLY A 152 4.33 3.89 12.37
N ASN A 153 5.00 4.33 11.32
CA ASN A 153 5.63 5.66 11.28
C ASN A 153 4.60 6.79 11.27
N MET A 154 3.43 6.59 10.66
CA MET A 154 2.31 7.53 10.74
C MET A 154 1.88 7.73 12.20
N THR A 155 1.71 6.65 12.95
CA THR A 155 1.31 6.69 14.37
C THR A 155 2.39 7.34 15.23
N ALA A 156 3.67 7.01 14.99
CA ALA A 156 4.78 7.64 15.70
C ALA A 156 4.90 9.15 15.39
N ALA A 157 4.72 9.55 14.13
CA ALA A 157 4.73 10.95 13.72
C ALA A 157 3.56 11.73 14.34
N HIS A 158 2.36 11.13 14.36
CA HIS A 158 1.18 11.71 15.03
C HIS A 158 1.45 11.99 16.51
N ALA A 159 2.01 11.01 17.23
CA ALA A 159 2.36 11.16 18.64
C ALA A 159 3.46 12.21 18.85
N ALA A 160 4.50 12.22 18.00
CA ALA A 160 5.59 13.19 18.11
C ALA A 160 5.18 14.65 17.83
N LEU A 161 4.08 14.85 17.12
CA LEU A 161 3.54 16.17 16.77
C LEU A 161 2.44 16.65 17.72
N ASP A 162 2.16 15.90 18.79
CA ASP A 162 1.01 16.12 19.68
C ASP A 162 -0.27 16.32 18.86
N GLY A 163 -0.50 15.43 17.88
CA GLY A 163 -1.69 15.43 17.05
C GLY A 163 -2.92 14.97 17.84
N ASP A 164 -4.07 15.58 17.56
CA ASP A 164 -5.35 15.07 18.07
C ASP A 164 -5.95 13.99 17.14
N GLY A 165 -7.09 13.41 17.53
CA GLY A 165 -7.77 12.40 16.72
C GLY A 165 -8.28 12.91 15.36
N GLY A 166 -8.54 14.20 15.23
CA GLY A 166 -8.91 14.85 13.96
C GLY A 166 -7.75 14.81 12.97
N HIS A 167 -6.54 15.13 13.42
CA HIS A 167 -5.33 15.07 12.59
C HIS A 167 -5.05 13.67 12.07
N MET A 168 -5.20 12.64 12.92
CA MET A 168 -5.03 11.24 12.52
C MET A 168 -6.10 10.81 11.51
N THR A 169 -7.36 11.21 11.73
CA THR A 169 -8.47 10.90 10.82
C THR A 169 -8.25 11.55 9.45
N MET A 170 -7.83 12.82 9.42
CA MET A 170 -7.51 13.52 8.18
C MET A 170 -6.35 12.87 7.44
N ALA A 171 -5.26 12.55 8.14
CA ALA A 171 -4.09 11.89 7.57
C ALA A 171 -4.45 10.51 6.99
N ALA A 172 -5.15 9.67 7.76
CA ALA A 172 -5.56 8.34 7.30
C ALA A 172 -6.52 8.41 6.11
N ALA A 173 -7.49 9.33 6.11
CA ALA A 173 -8.40 9.51 4.98
C ALA A 173 -7.65 9.95 3.71
N ALA A 174 -6.74 10.92 3.84
CA ALA A 174 -5.89 11.36 2.74
C ALA A 174 -5.00 10.22 2.22
N ASP A 175 -4.38 9.45 3.11
CA ASP A 175 -3.52 8.31 2.78
C ASP A 175 -4.25 7.29 1.89
N GLN A 176 -5.44 6.87 2.32
CA GLN A 176 -6.27 5.92 1.58
C GLN A 176 -6.71 6.45 0.21
N LEU A 177 -7.02 7.75 0.10
CA LEU A 177 -7.38 8.37 -1.19
C LEU A 177 -6.18 8.48 -2.12
N VAL A 178 -5.00 8.83 -1.61
CA VAL A 178 -3.78 8.91 -2.42
C VAL A 178 -3.43 7.54 -2.97
N TYR A 179 -3.59 6.44 -2.21
CA TYR A 179 -3.38 5.08 -2.72
C TYR A 179 -4.20 4.77 -3.98
N LEU A 180 -5.47 5.21 -4.04
CA LEU A 180 -6.35 4.98 -5.19
C LEU A 180 -5.83 5.65 -6.48
N ILE A 181 -5.13 6.78 -6.35
CA ILE A 181 -4.58 7.54 -7.48
C ILE A 181 -3.15 7.08 -7.79
N TRP A 182 -2.37 6.81 -6.74
CA TRP A 182 -0.96 6.47 -6.83
C TRP A 182 -0.71 5.11 -7.46
N LEU A 183 -1.52 4.09 -7.14
CA LEU A 183 -1.42 2.77 -7.75
C LEU A 183 -1.52 2.83 -9.30
N PRO A 184 -2.57 3.43 -9.89
CA PRO A 184 -2.62 3.65 -11.34
C PRO A 184 -1.41 4.42 -11.90
N LEU A 185 -0.93 5.46 -11.21
CA LEU A 185 0.23 6.23 -11.65
C LEU A 185 1.51 5.39 -11.68
N LEU A 186 1.78 4.59 -10.64
CA LEU A 186 2.91 3.68 -10.59
C LEU A 186 2.84 2.65 -11.73
N LEU A 187 1.66 2.07 -11.96
CA LEU A 187 1.48 1.04 -12.98
C LEU A 187 1.59 1.64 -14.40
N GLY A 188 1.05 2.84 -14.60
CA GLY A 188 1.21 3.62 -15.83
C GLY A 188 2.64 4.12 -16.07
N SER A 189 3.45 4.28 -15.03
CA SER A 189 4.84 4.74 -15.15
C SER A 189 5.70 3.81 -16.00
N ARG A 190 5.38 2.51 -16.03
CA ARG A 190 6.06 1.52 -16.89
C ARG A 190 6.02 1.92 -18.36
N ALA A 191 4.88 2.42 -18.84
CA ALA A 191 4.74 2.88 -20.22
C ALA A 191 5.58 4.14 -20.53
N PHE A 192 6.00 4.87 -19.50
CA PHE A 192 6.87 6.04 -19.62
C PHE A 192 8.35 5.74 -19.42
N ALA A 193 8.69 4.53 -18.97
CA ALA A 193 10.06 4.14 -18.60
C ALA A 193 11.06 4.36 -19.74
N GLU A 194 10.75 3.95 -20.98
CA GLU A 194 11.64 4.14 -22.13
C GLU A 194 11.91 5.62 -22.44
N LYS A 195 10.87 6.47 -22.35
CA LYS A 195 10.99 7.91 -22.58
C LYS A 195 11.83 8.57 -21.50
N PHE A 196 11.59 8.18 -20.25
CA PHE A 196 12.35 8.66 -19.10
C PHE A 196 13.82 8.24 -19.17
N ASN A 197 14.10 6.97 -19.49
CA ASN A 197 15.47 6.45 -19.63
C ASN A 197 16.26 7.18 -20.71
N ARG A 198 15.61 7.49 -21.85
CA ARG A 198 16.22 8.30 -22.92
C ARG A 198 16.49 9.73 -22.47
N TRP A 199 15.56 10.35 -21.74
CA TRP A 199 15.72 11.71 -21.21
C TRP A 199 16.86 11.80 -20.19
N MET A 200 16.95 10.82 -19.29
CA MET A 200 18.02 10.71 -18.28
C MET A 200 19.35 10.20 -18.84
N ARG A 201 19.42 9.88 -20.14
CA ARG A 201 20.60 9.33 -20.83
C ARG A 201 21.18 8.10 -20.12
N VAL A 202 20.30 7.20 -19.69
CA VAL A 202 20.71 5.95 -19.03
C VAL A 202 21.56 5.13 -20.01
N PRO A 203 22.78 4.70 -19.62
CA PRO A 203 23.66 3.88 -20.46
C PRO A 203 22.99 2.57 -20.91
N ALA A 204 23.23 2.15 -22.16
CA ALA A 204 22.58 0.98 -22.76
C ALA A 204 22.98 -0.35 -22.09
N ASP A 205 24.19 -0.43 -21.56
CA ASP A 205 24.70 -1.54 -20.74
C ASP A 205 23.91 -1.70 -19.43
N ARG A 206 23.52 -0.59 -18.80
CA ARG A 206 22.67 -0.61 -17.60
C ARG A 206 21.26 -1.09 -17.89
N LEU A 207 20.70 -0.76 -19.06
CA LEU A 207 19.40 -1.27 -19.49
C LEU A 207 19.45 -2.78 -19.76
N ALA A 208 20.48 -3.25 -20.46
CA ALA A 208 20.68 -4.67 -20.70
C ALA A 208 20.85 -5.48 -19.40
N LEU A 209 21.59 -4.95 -18.42
CA LEU A 209 21.73 -5.58 -17.10
C LEU A 209 20.40 -5.62 -16.31
N MET A 210 19.52 -4.63 -16.47
CA MET A 210 18.21 -4.63 -15.84
C MET A 210 17.28 -5.66 -16.50
N ASP A 211 17.31 -5.78 -17.83
CA ASP A 211 16.54 -6.77 -18.57
C ASP A 211 17.03 -8.20 -18.30
N GLU A 212 18.35 -8.41 -18.21
CA GLU A 212 18.94 -9.69 -17.79
C GLU A 212 18.58 -10.04 -16.35
N ALA A 213 18.63 -9.08 -15.41
CA ALA A 213 18.20 -9.32 -14.03
C ALA A 213 16.71 -9.64 -13.93
N ALA A 214 15.87 -9.02 -14.77
CA ALA A 214 14.44 -9.32 -14.85
C ALA A 214 14.17 -10.69 -15.49
N ALA A 215 14.97 -11.09 -16.49
CA ALA A 215 14.88 -12.39 -17.15
C ALA A 215 15.49 -13.55 -16.35
N ALA A 216 16.46 -13.27 -15.47
CA ALA A 216 17.07 -14.25 -14.57
C ALA A 216 16.12 -14.69 -13.44
N HIS A 217 14.99 -13.98 -13.23
CA HIS A 217 13.88 -14.43 -12.39
C HIS A 217 12.96 -15.46 -13.10
N ASP A 218 13.54 -16.30 -13.96
CA ASP A 218 12.87 -17.51 -14.43
C ASP A 218 13.06 -18.59 -13.35
N ASP A 219 12.22 -18.49 -12.33
CA ASP A 219 12.23 -19.38 -11.18
C ASP A 219 11.80 -20.78 -11.64
N THR A 220 12.74 -21.73 -11.61
CA THR A 220 12.40 -23.15 -11.42
C THR A 220 11.89 -23.35 -9.98
N GLU A 221 10.79 -22.68 -9.65
CA GLU A 221 10.12 -22.74 -8.36
C GLU A 221 9.47 -24.12 -8.25
N HIS A 222 10.06 -24.95 -7.41
CA HIS A 222 9.48 -26.25 -7.09
C HIS A 222 8.29 -26.02 -6.17
N ALA A 223 7.14 -26.63 -6.51
CA ALA A 223 5.97 -26.58 -5.66
C ALA A 223 6.34 -27.10 -4.24
N PRO A 224 6.04 -26.33 -3.18
CA PRO A 224 6.44 -26.70 -1.84
C PRO A 224 5.78 -28.02 -1.44
N THR A 225 6.57 -28.91 -0.87
CA THR A 225 6.06 -30.16 -0.28
C THR A 225 5.21 -29.86 0.95
N MET A 226 4.33 -30.79 1.34
CA MET A 226 3.51 -30.64 2.55
C MET A 226 4.36 -30.36 3.80
N ILE A 227 5.53 -31.00 3.92
CA ILE A 227 6.44 -30.78 5.05
C ILE A 227 6.98 -29.34 5.05
N GLN A 228 7.35 -28.81 3.88
CA GLN A 228 7.79 -27.42 3.77
C GLN A 228 6.66 -26.43 4.10
N LEU A 229 5.42 -26.72 3.70
CA LEU A 229 4.26 -25.92 4.10
C LEU A 229 4.04 -25.92 5.61
N LEU A 230 4.21 -27.07 6.28
CA LEU A 230 4.11 -27.15 7.74
C LEU A 230 5.21 -26.36 8.45
N TYR A 231 6.45 -26.41 7.95
CA TYR A 231 7.54 -25.57 8.47
C TYR A 231 7.29 -24.08 8.25
N LEU A 232 6.84 -23.69 7.06
CA LEU A 232 6.47 -22.31 6.76
C LEU A 232 5.34 -21.81 7.67
N ALA A 233 4.33 -22.66 7.92
CA ALA A 233 3.25 -22.35 8.85
C ALA A 233 3.77 -22.18 10.28
N LEU A 234 4.64 -23.09 10.75
CA LEU A 234 5.26 -22.98 12.08
C LEU A 234 6.05 -21.69 12.24
N VAL A 235 6.88 -21.35 11.26
CA VAL A 235 7.69 -20.12 11.26
C VAL A 235 6.79 -18.89 11.24
N ALA A 236 5.82 -18.82 10.33
CA ALA A 236 4.96 -17.66 10.19
C ALA A 236 4.07 -17.44 11.43
N LEU A 237 3.50 -18.50 12.00
CA LEU A 237 2.72 -18.43 13.23
C LEU A 237 3.60 -18.05 14.43
N GLY A 238 4.80 -18.63 14.54
CA GLY A 238 5.75 -18.34 15.62
C GLY A 238 6.17 -16.87 15.63
N PHE A 239 6.57 -16.32 14.47
CA PHE A 239 6.90 -14.90 14.35
C PHE A 239 5.70 -13.99 14.57
N THR A 240 4.51 -14.39 14.11
CA THR A 240 3.28 -13.63 14.35
C THR A 240 2.98 -13.55 15.85
N TRP A 241 3.08 -14.66 16.57
CA TRP A 241 2.89 -14.67 18.03
C TRP A 241 3.89 -13.77 18.75
N ILE A 242 5.19 -13.88 18.43
CA ILE A 242 6.23 -13.01 19.00
C ILE A 242 5.94 -11.53 18.69
N SER A 243 5.53 -11.21 17.46
CA SER A 243 5.19 -9.85 17.06
C SER A 243 4.02 -9.28 17.85
N LEU A 244 2.98 -10.08 18.11
CA LEU A 244 1.82 -9.64 18.87
C LEU A 244 2.19 -9.38 20.34
N GLU A 245 2.90 -10.32 20.98
CA GLU A 245 3.38 -10.16 22.36
C GLU A 245 4.27 -8.93 22.53
N LEU A 246 5.13 -8.61 21.56
CA LEU A 246 6.01 -7.44 21.62
C LEU A 246 5.29 -6.12 21.33
N SER A 247 4.10 -6.16 20.74
CA SER A 247 3.39 -4.95 20.32
C SER A 247 2.52 -4.33 21.42
N ASP A 248 2.38 -4.98 22.59
CA ASP A 248 1.47 -4.58 23.68
C ASP A 248 0.00 -4.33 23.19
N VAL A 249 -0.40 -5.01 22.10
CA VAL A 249 -1.75 -5.00 21.52
C VAL A 249 -2.34 -6.41 21.48
#